data_AF-A0A6J1F2S7-F1
#
_entry.id   AF-A0A6J1F2S7-F1
#
_cell.length_a   1.000
_cell.length_b   1.000
_cell.length_c   1.000
_cell.angle_alpha   90.00
_cell.angle_beta   90.00
_cell.angle_gamma   90.00
#
_symmetry.space_group_name_H-M   'P 1'
#
loop_
_entity.id
_entity.type
_entity.pdbx_description
1 polymer ?
#
loop_
_entity_poly.entity_id
_entity_poly.type
_entity_poly.pdbx_seq_one_letter_code
_entity_poly.pdbx_strand_id
1 'polypeptide(L)'
;MAESILFDVATSLVTKLGSLAITEIQLLWGVYDELDKLKHTISAMKAVLLDAEKQQSNSHAVKNWISRVKQAFYDVDDLIDEFAYETLRRQVMAEDKRWAKETFHFDIEEKKELVRPSTAGIIR
;
A
#
# COMPACT_ATOMS: atom_id res chain seq x y z
N MET A 1 7.57 -8.16 -28.56
CA MET A 1 7.56 -9.04 -27.37
C MET A 1 7.87 -8.29 -26.07
N ALA A 2 8.89 -7.44 -25.99
CA ALA A 2 9.20 -6.67 -24.77
C ALA A 2 8.28 -5.45 -24.51
N GLU A 3 7.31 -5.18 -25.39
CA GLU A 3 6.42 -4.00 -25.36
C GLU A 3 5.06 -4.31 -24.76
N SER A 4 4.54 -5.54 -24.91
CA SER A 4 3.35 -5.96 -24.16
C SER A 4 3.63 -5.98 -22.66
N ILE A 5 4.83 -6.41 -22.26
CA ILE A 5 5.26 -6.44 -20.86
C ILE A 5 5.18 -5.04 -20.24
N LEU A 6 5.56 -4.00 -20.99
CA LEU A 6 5.51 -2.60 -20.52
C LEU A 6 4.07 -2.12 -20.33
N PHE A 7 3.22 -2.43 -21.30
CA PHE A 7 1.81 -2.08 -21.27
C PHE A 7 1.09 -2.76 -20.11
N ASP A 8 1.40 -4.03 -19.87
CA ASP A 8 0.86 -4.83 -18.78
C ASP A 8 1.32 -4.31 -17.42
N VAL A 9 2.61 -3.97 -17.27
CA VAL A 9 3.18 -3.35 -16.06
C VAL A 9 2.54 -1.99 -15.78
N ALA A 10 2.44 -1.12 -16.78
CA ALA A 10 1.79 0.19 -16.62
C ALA A 10 0.31 0.05 -16.22
N THR A 11 -0.40 -0.95 -16.75
CA THR A 11 -1.79 -1.23 -16.41
C THR A 11 -1.92 -1.75 -14.97
N SER A 12 -1.03 -2.65 -14.56
CA SER A 12 -0.95 -3.17 -13.19
C SER A 12 -0.74 -2.03 -12.19
N LEU A 13 0.20 -1.13 -12.46
CA LEU A 13 0.53 0.01 -11.60
C LEU A 13 -0.63 0.99 -11.43
N VAL A 14 -1.31 1.36 -12.51
CA VAL A 14 -2.50 2.23 -12.44
C VAL A 14 -3.58 1.60 -11.56
N THR A 15 -3.73 0.27 -11.64
CA THR A 15 -4.71 -0.48 -10.86
C THR A 15 -4.31 -0.52 -9.37
N LYS A 16 -3.05 -0.86 -9.08
CA LYS A 16 -2.48 -0.86 -7.71
C LYS A 16 -2.60 0.52 -7.06
N LEU A 17 -2.20 1.58 -7.76
CA LEU A 17 -2.30 2.97 -7.28
C LEU A 17 -3.73 3.40 -7.03
N GLY A 18 -4.68 2.99 -7.89
CA GLY A 18 -6.10 3.25 -7.67
C GLY A 18 -6.62 2.62 -6.38
N SER A 19 -6.25 1.36 -6.11
CA SER A 19 -6.62 0.66 -4.88
C SER A 19 -5.98 1.27 -3.63
N LEU A 20 -4.70 1.66 -3.74
CA LEU A 20 -3.98 2.31 -2.66
C LEU A 20 -4.61 3.67 -2.34
N ALA A 21 -4.92 4.48 -3.35
CA ALA A 21 -5.59 5.77 -3.19
C ALA A 21 -6.96 5.63 -2.50
N ILE A 22 -7.76 4.60 -2.83
CA ILE A 22 -9.04 4.33 -2.16
C ILE A 22 -8.83 3.98 -0.68
N THR A 23 -7.77 3.24 -0.36
CA THR A 23 -7.43 2.84 1.02
C THR A 23 -6.89 4.03 1.83
N GLU A 24 -6.07 4.89 1.21
CA GLU A 24 -5.52 6.12 1.77
C GLU A 24 -6.60 7.20 2.02
N ILE A 25 -7.64 7.29 1.20
CA ILE A 25 -8.81 8.17 1.44
C ILE A 25 -9.44 7.91 2.82
N GLN A 26 -9.33 6.68 3.35
CA GLN A 26 -9.79 6.36 4.70
C GLN A 26 -8.81 6.78 5.80
N LEU A 27 -7.55 7.08 5.48
CA LEU A 27 -6.46 7.26 6.43
C LEU A 27 -5.86 8.68 6.42
N LEU A 28 -5.51 9.29 5.28
CA LEU A 28 -4.86 10.61 5.19
C LEU A 28 -5.05 11.31 3.84
N TRP A 29 -5.58 12.54 3.83
CA TRP A 29 -5.80 13.34 2.61
C TRP A 29 -4.49 13.77 1.90
N GLY A 30 -3.37 13.82 2.62
CA GLY A 30 -2.10 14.38 2.11
C GLY A 30 -1.38 13.50 1.08
N VAL A 31 -1.56 12.18 1.14
CA VAL A 31 -0.88 11.22 0.26
C VAL A 31 -1.70 10.95 -1.01
N TYR A 32 -3.02 11.15 -0.97
CA TYR A 32 -3.91 10.96 -2.10
C TYR A 32 -3.52 11.80 -3.32
N ASP A 33 -3.26 13.10 -3.13
CA ASP A 33 -2.90 14.01 -4.21
C ASP A 33 -1.60 13.59 -4.93
N GLU A 34 -0.65 13.01 -4.19
CA GLU A 34 0.62 12.54 -4.74
C GLU A 34 0.43 11.25 -5.55
N LEU A 35 -0.36 10.31 -5.03
CA LEU A 35 -0.71 9.07 -5.72
C LEU A 35 -1.56 9.33 -6.98
N ASP A 36 -2.49 10.27 -6.92
CA ASP A 36 -3.33 10.63 -8.07
C ASP A 36 -2.50 11.31 -9.17
N LYS A 37 -1.57 12.21 -8.80
CA LYS A 37 -0.60 12.77 -9.76
C LYS A 37 0.25 11.68 -10.42
N LEU A 38 0.77 10.74 -9.64
CA LEU A 38 1.59 9.64 -10.15
C LEU A 38 0.81 8.75 -11.11
N LYS A 39 -0.46 8.44 -10.79
CA LYS A 39 -1.37 7.70 -11.66
C LYS A 39 -1.61 8.41 -13.00
N HIS A 40 -1.82 9.73 -12.97
CA HIS A 40 -2.00 10.53 -14.20
C HIS A 40 -0.72 10.56 -15.04
N THR A 41 0.45 10.71 -14.42
CA THR A 41 1.75 10.66 -15.11
C THR A 41 1.97 9.32 -15.80
N ILE A 42 1.73 8.20 -15.09
CA ILE A 42 1.83 6.86 -15.66
C ILE A 42 0.86 6.66 -16.83
N SER A 43 -0.38 7.15 -16.70
CA SER A 43 -1.40 7.06 -17.76
C SER A 43 -0.99 7.86 -19.00
N ALA A 44 -0.41 9.05 -18.82
CA ALA A 44 0.12 9.85 -19.92
C ALA A 44 1.31 9.15 -20.60
N MET A 45 2.24 8.57 -19.84
CA MET A 45 3.34 7.78 -20.39
C MET A 45 2.84 6.57 -21.18
N LYS A 46 1.79 5.89 -20.70
CA LYS A 46 1.14 4.77 -21.41
C LYS A 46 0.57 5.21 -22.76
N ALA A 47 -0.07 6.38 -22.83
CA ALA A 47 -0.57 6.94 -24.09
C ALA A 47 0.57 7.27 -25.08
N VAL A 48 1.63 7.92 -24.59
CA VAL A 48 2.81 8.24 -25.41
C VAL A 48 3.52 6.97 -25.90
N LEU A 49 3.60 5.92 -25.08
CA LEU A 49 4.18 4.63 -25.47
C LEU A 49 3.36 3.95 -26.58
N LEU A 50 2.03 3.96 -26.48
CA LEU A 50 1.14 3.44 -27.53
C LEU A 50 1.30 4.19 -28.86
N ASP A 51 1.48 5.50 -28.82
CA ASP A 51 1.70 6.30 -30.03
C ASP A 51 3.13 6.14 -30.57
N ALA A 52 4.12 5.98 -29.70
CA ALA A 52 5.51 5.72 -30.07
C ALA A 52 5.72 4.33 -30.66
N GLU A 53 4.98 3.30 -30.23
CA GLU A 53 5.01 1.93 -30.79
C GLU A 53 4.74 1.94 -32.30
N LYS A 54 3.82 2.79 -32.78
CA LYS A 54 3.53 2.98 -34.21
C LYS A 54 4.71 3.57 -35.00
N GLN A 55 5.66 4.23 -34.35
CA GLN A 55 6.84 4.86 -34.95
C GLN A 55 8.18 4.22 -34.55
N GLN A 56 8.17 3.22 -33.65
CA GLN A 56 9.35 2.72 -32.96
C GLN A 56 10.36 1.99 -33.86
N SER A 57 9.92 1.50 -35.02
CA SER A 57 10.80 0.85 -36.00
C SER A 57 11.86 1.78 -36.60
N ASN A 58 11.69 3.11 -36.48
CA ASN A 58 12.46 4.09 -37.27
C ASN A 58 13.44 4.99 -36.48
N SER A 59 13.55 4.90 -35.14
CA SER A 59 14.41 5.82 -34.38
C SER A 59 15.09 5.21 -33.15
N HIS A 60 16.43 5.27 -33.12
CA HIS A 60 17.25 4.92 -31.95
C HIS A 60 17.00 5.82 -30.74
N ALA A 61 16.64 7.10 -30.96
CA ALA A 61 16.30 8.01 -29.88
C ALA A 61 15.01 7.58 -29.17
N VAL A 62 14.01 7.11 -29.92
CA VAL A 62 12.76 6.56 -29.37
C VAL A 62 13.04 5.30 -28.56
N LYS A 63 13.88 4.37 -29.06
CA LYS A 63 14.28 3.17 -28.31
C LYS A 63 14.96 3.50 -26.97
N ASN A 64 15.87 4.47 -26.96
CA ASN A 64 16.56 4.89 -25.73
C ASN A 64 15.58 5.53 -24.73
N TRP A 65 14.70 6.42 -25.22
CA TRP A 65 13.66 7.02 -24.38
C TRP A 65 12.73 5.98 -23.76
N ILE A 66 12.25 5.00 -24.54
CA ILE A 66 11.43 3.89 -24.03
C ILE A 66 12.18 3.11 -22.95
N SER A 67 13.47 2.82 -23.14
CA SER A 67 14.27 2.10 -22.14
C SER A 67 14.36 2.84 -20.81
N ARG A 68 14.50 4.17 -20.83
CA ARG A 68 14.54 4.99 -19.60
C ARG A 68 13.18 5.02 -18.91
N VAL A 69 12.10 5.09 -19.68
CA VAL A 69 10.74 5.01 -19.15
C VAL A 69 10.50 3.65 -18.50
N LYS A 70 10.95 2.54 -19.09
CA LYS A 70 10.90 1.21 -18.46
C LYS A 70 11.53 1.19 -17.08
N GLN A 71 12.72 1.75 -16.97
CA GLN A 71 13.46 1.74 -15.71
C GLN A 71 12.70 2.50 -14.62
N ALA A 72 12.17 3.68 -14.94
CA ALA A 72 11.34 4.44 -14.01
C ALA A 72 10.05 3.70 -13.60
N PHE A 73 9.46 2.90 -14.49
CA PHE A 73 8.30 2.06 -14.17
C PHE A 73 8.62 0.99 -13.14
N TYR A 74 9.78 0.34 -13.23
CA TYR A 74 10.22 -0.64 -12.24
C TYR A 74 10.49 0.00 -10.88
N ASP A 75 11.17 1.16 -10.86
CA ASP A 75 11.44 1.90 -9.63
C ASP A 75 10.15 2.27 -8.88
N VAL A 76 9.08 2.60 -9.62
CA VAL A 76 7.77 2.93 -9.04
C VAL A 76 7.02 1.68 -8.55
N ASP A 77 7.11 0.54 -9.24
CA ASP A 77 6.50 -0.72 -8.77
C ASP A 77 7.12 -1.19 -7.46
N ASP A 78 8.46 -1.15 -7.36
CA ASP A 78 9.19 -1.49 -6.14
C ASP A 78 8.77 -0.59 -4.96
N LEU A 79 8.63 0.72 -5.20
CA LEU A 79 8.19 1.69 -4.19
C LEU A 79 6.75 1.43 -3.72
N ILE A 80 5.83 1.10 -4.65
CA ILE A 80 4.43 0.81 -4.30
C ILE A 80 4.34 -0.49 -3.49
N ASP A 81 5.12 -1.50 -3.85
CA ASP A 81 5.15 -2.78 -3.12
C ASP A 81 5.75 -2.60 -1.71
N GLU A 82 6.81 -1.80 -1.55
CA GLU A 82 7.37 -1.43 -0.24
C GLU A 82 6.32 -0.70 0.63
N PHE A 83 5.59 0.25 0.03
CA PHE A 83 4.56 1.00 0.73
C PHE A 83 3.39 0.09 1.18
N ALA A 84 2.94 -0.81 0.30
CA ALA A 84 1.92 -1.79 0.62
C ALA A 84 2.36 -2.73 1.75
N TYR A 85 3.61 -3.20 1.71
CA TYR A 85 4.21 -4.03 2.75
C TYR A 85 4.24 -3.32 4.11
N GLU A 86 4.73 -2.08 4.17
CA GLU A 86 4.77 -1.32 5.43
C GLU A 86 3.36 -1.01 5.98
N THR A 87 2.39 -0.75 5.09
CA THR A 87 1.00 -0.55 5.49
C THR A 87 0.43 -1.81 6.17
N LEU A 88 0.61 -2.98 5.54
CA LEU A 88 0.21 -4.28 6.11
C LEU A 88 0.94 -4.57 7.43
N ARG A 89 2.26 -4.35 7.47
CA ARG A 89 3.08 -4.57 8.66
C ARG A 89 2.60 -3.73 9.85
N ARG A 90 2.25 -2.46 9.62
CA ARG A 90 1.68 -1.58 10.66
C ARG A 90 0.32 -2.07 11.15
N GLN A 91 -0.55 -2.55 10.26
CA GLN A 91 -1.85 -3.13 10.64
C GLN A 91 -1.67 -4.37 11.52
N VAL A 92 -0.82 -5.31 11.11
CA VAL A 92 -0.51 -6.51 11.89
C VAL A 92 0.07 -6.15 13.25
N MET A 93 1.03 -5.22 13.34
CA MET A 93 1.57 -4.79 14.63
C MET A 93 0.55 -4.06 15.52
N ALA A 94 -0.42 -3.37 14.93
CA ALA A 94 -1.50 -2.72 15.67
C ALA A 94 -2.51 -3.75 16.23
N GLU A 95 -2.81 -4.80 15.47
CA GLU A 95 -3.57 -5.96 15.93
C GLU A 95 -2.81 -6.74 16.99
N ASP A 96 -1.49 -6.86 16.84
CA ASP A 96 -0.63 -7.59 17.77
C ASP A 96 -0.66 -6.93 19.17
N LYS A 97 -0.55 -5.61 19.18
CA LYS A 97 -0.69 -4.80 20.39
C LYS A 97 -2.11 -4.81 20.96
N ARG A 98 -3.15 -5.00 20.13
CA ARG A 98 -4.53 -5.08 20.61
C ARG A 98 -4.78 -6.38 21.36
N TRP A 99 -4.41 -7.53 20.79
CA TRP A 99 -4.60 -8.80 21.50
C TRP A 99 -3.78 -8.85 22.78
N ALA A 100 -2.54 -8.33 22.77
CA ALA A 100 -1.73 -8.31 23.99
C ALA A 100 -2.43 -7.54 25.10
N LYS A 101 -2.98 -6.35 24.79
CA LYS A 101 -3.76 -5.58 25.76
C LYS A 101 -5.02 -6.29 26.22
N GLU A 102 -5.72 -6.99 25.33
CA GLU A 102 -6.97 -7.69 25.64
C GLU A 102 -6.72 -8.92 26.52
N THR A 103 -5.66 -9.70 26.25
CA THR A 103 -5.22 -10.82 27.11
C THR A 103 -4.81 -10.34 28.51
N PHE A 104 -3.98 -9.29 28.60
CA PHE A 104 -3.59 -8.73 29.90
C PHE A 104 -4.77 -8.07 30.64
N HIS A 105 -5.78 -7.56 29.94
CA HIS A 105 -7.00 -7.04 30.56
C HIS A 105 -7.84 -8.18 31.16
N PHE A 106 -8.00 -9.29 30.43
CA PHE A 106 -8.73 -10.47 30.88
C PHE A 106 -8.08 -11.10 32.13
N ASP A 107 -6.75 -11.25 32.13
CA ASP A 107 -5.99 -11.78 33.27
C ASP A 107 -6.13 -10.91 34.54
N ILE A 108 -6.24 -9.59 34.39
CA ILE A 108 -6.42 -8.66 35.52
C ILE A 108 -7.85 -8.71 36.07
N GLU A 109 -8.85 -8.89 35.20
CA GLU A 109 -10.26 -8.92 35.59
C GLU A 109 -10.62 -10.23 36.33
N GLU A 110 -10.09 -11.38 35.88
CA GLU A 110 -10.22 -12.66 36.58
C GLU A 110 -9.53 -12.65 37.96
N LYS A 111 -8.35 -12.05 38.06
CA LYS A 111 -7.64 -11.87 39.34
C LYS A 111 -8.37 -10.94 40.32
N LYS A 112 -9.18 -10.00 39.83
CA LYS A 112 -9.99 -9.10 40.67
C LYS A 112 -11.22 -9.79 41.27
N GLU A 113 -11.81 -10.79 40.59
CA GLU A 113 -12.95 -11.54 41.13
C GLU A 113 -12.56 -12.48 42.27
N LEU A 114 -11.34 -13.04 42.23
CA LEU A 114 -10.78 -13.89 43.29
C LEU A 114 -10.32 -13.10 44.53
N VAL A 115 -10.20 -11.77 44.44
CA VAL A 115 -9.85 -10.88 45.56
C VAL A 115 -11.06 -9.99 45.92
N ARG A 116 -12.26 -10.55 45.98
CA ARG A 116 -13.39 -9.90 46.67
C ARG A 116 -13.36 -10.34 48.15
N PRO A 117 -13.04 -9.47 49.12
CA PRO A 117 -13.08 -9.85 50.53
C PRO A 117 -14.53 -10.15 50.93
N SER A 118 -14.78 -11.39 51.35
CA SER A 118 -16.02 -11.80 52.00
C SER A 118 -16.21 -10.96 53.26
N THR A 119 -16.97 -9.88 53.14
CA THR A 119 -17.40 -9.08 54.30
C THR A 119 -18.65 -9.73 54.86
N ALA A 120 -18.51 -10.93 55.39
CA ALA A 120 -19.56 -11.65 56.10
C ALA A 120 -19.08 -11.93 57.52
N GLY A 121 -19.56 -11.11 58.46
CA GLY A 121 -19.71 -11.51 59.86
C GLY A 121 -18.54 -11.20 60.80
N ILE A 122 -18.35 -9.93 61.17
CA ILE A 122 -17.84 -9.58 62.51
C ILE A 122 -18.68 -8.42 63.05
N ILE A 123 -19.90 -8.67 63.56
CA ILE A 123 -20.50 -7.87 64.64
C ILE A 123 -21.43 -8.77 65.49
N ARG A 124 -20.94 -9.01 66.73
CA ARG A 124 -21.63 -9.27 68.01
C ARG A 124 -22.40 -10.56 68.25
#